data_AF-A0A4V6R3K9-F1
#
_entry.id   AF-A0A4V6R3K9-F1
#
_cell.length_a   1.000
_cell.length_b   1.000
_cell.length_c   1.000
_cell.angle_alpha   90.00
_cell.angle_beta   90.00
_cell.angle_gamma   90.00
#
_symmetry.space_group_name_H-M   'P 1'
#
loop_
_entity.id
_entity.type
_entity.pdbx_description
1 polymer ?
#
loop_
_entity_poly.entity_id
_entity_poly.type
_entity_poly.pdbx_seq_one_letter_code
_entity_poly.pdbx_strand_id
1 'polypeptide(L)'
;MSLYDIPESEIRIELEDPVPFSGRKRRELLIAAALGAPFGTDDPVDLALLSAASKKEDLRHYEQLAFTPLEPRLARSVARVRRVDSGEEALIARGEVDSILYLCHPDEATRYRAEMQAEMRMTHGFRALGVGRGSVAPDGSERWEFLGYIPVRATRRKSRRIEEPAEFRYVPVWDWQLRVLHWFSVFLILVLSATGLLMGSGRLVYGGAEGFTNYLSWLRLVHFVAGWLLLCAAILRIAGLFLASNQFQRWYALFPVRVRDLKNLVQVALNYLFCRFDRPPHYIGHNPLQQVAYTAIFGVGLLALFTGFALYALYDPGNIVFRYFVMFDDLVGVQYVRLVHQFVMWIFLAFIPIHVYLSVRADTVEREGALSSIVSGGRWCRKGTHFEDA
;
A
#
# COMPACT_ATOMS: atom_id res chain seq x y z
N MET A 1 5.64 -21.39 5.37
CA MET A 1 5.43 -21.35 3.91
C MET A 1 6.22 -20.17 3.38
N SER A 2 7.39 -20.44 2.81
CA SER A 2 8.30 -19.40 2.31
C SER A 2 7.57 -18.55 1.27
N LEU A 3 7.75 -17.24 1.29
CA LEU A 3 7.09 -16.25 0.40
C LEU A 3 7.37 -16.44 -1.11
N TYR A 4 8.01 -17.55 -1.49
CA TYR A 4 8.53 -17.82 -2.83
C TYR A 4 8.17 -19.20 -3.40
N ASP A 5 7.32 -20.02 -2.76
CA ASP A 5 6.74 -21.20 -3.42
C ASP A 5 5.44 -20.79 -4.11
N ILE A 6 5.57 -20.27 -5.34
CA ILE A 6 4.45 -19.87 -6.20
C ILE A 6 4.17 -21.03 -7.16
N PRO A 7 2.94 -21.57 -7.21
CA PRO A 7 2.62 -22.65 -8.13
C PRO A 7 2.72 -22.20 -9.60
N GLU A 8 3.30 -23.03 -10.46
CA GLU A 8 3.53 -22.78 -11.90
C GLU A 8 2.25 -22.43 -12.68
N SER A 9 1.07 -22.75 -12.14
CA SER A 9 -0.25 -22.46 -12.71
C SER A 9 -0.60 -20.97 -12.84
N GLU A 10 0.23 -20.05 -12.33
CA GLU A 10 0.04 -18.59 -12.46
C GLU A 10 0.81 -17.93 -13.64
N ILE A 11 1.60 -18.70 -14.41
CA ILE A 11 2.38 -18.20 -15.55
C ILE A 11 1.58 -18.34 -16.84
N ARG A 12 1.36 -17.23 -17.57
CA ARG A 12 0.74 -17.23 -18.90
C ARG A 12 1.77 -16.89 -19.96
N ILE A 13 1.98 -17.79 -20.90
CA ILE A 13 2.86 -17.57 -22.05
C ILE A 13 2.08 -16.92 -23.19
N GLU A 14 2.61 -15.82 -23.70
CA GLU A 14 2.17 -15.14 -24.90
C GLU A 14 3.18 -15.40 -26.03
N LEU A 15 2.69 -15.96 -27.12
CA LEU A 15 3.47 -16.17 -28.34
C LEU A 15 3.10 -15.08 -29.34
N GLU A 16 4.09 -14.34 -29.83
CA GLU A 16 3.90 -13.42 -30.95
C GLU A 16 4.03 -14.16 -32.30
N ASP A 17 3.79 -13.44 -33.39
CA ASP A 17 3.92 -13.98 -34.74
C ASP A 17 5.33 -14.54 -35.00
N PRO A 18 5.47 -15.81 -35.43
CA PRO A 18 6.76 -16.39 -35.81
C PRO A 18 7.42 -15.60 -36.93
N VAL A 19 8.73 -15.41 -36.83
CA VAL A 19 9.55 -14.68 -37.81
C VAL A 19 10.43 -15.67 -38.58
N PRO A 20 9.97 -16.18 -39.75
CA PRO A 20 10.71 -17.16 -40.52
C PRO A 20 11.81 -16.52 -41.35
N PHE A 21 12.88 -17.28 -41.56
CA PHE A 21 14.01 -16.99 -42.43
C PHE A 21 14.12 -18.05 -43.54
N SER A 22 15.07 -17.90 -44.46
CA SER A 22 15.37 -18.90 -45.49
C SER A 22 14.18 -19.24 -46.43
N GLY A 23 13.24 -18.29 -46.60
CA GLY A 23 12.04 -18.48 -47.43
C GLY A 23 10.97 -19.41 -46.82
N ARG A 24 11.10 -19.78 -45.55
CA ARG A 24 10.17 -20.68 -44.85
C ARG A 24 8.87 -19.99 -44.49
N LYS A 25 7.80 -20.78 -44.32
CA LYS A 25 6.49 -20.26 -43.89
C LYS A 25 6.41 -20.18 -42.36
N ARG A 26 5.65 -19.22 -41.84
CA ARG A 26 5.39 -19.07 -40.38
C ARG A 26 4.84 -20.36 -39.75
N ARG A 27 4.03 -21.11 -40.50
CA ARG A 27 3.50 -22.41 -40.06
C ARG A 27 4.62 -23.41 -39.82
N GLU A 28 5.53 -23.58 -40.77
CA GLU A 28 6.65 -24.54 -40.70
C GLU A 28 7.57 -24.27 -39.51
N LEU A 29 7.90 -22.98 -39.28
CA LEU A 29 8.68 -22.57 -38.12
C LEU A 29 8.00 -22.93 -36.79
N LEU A 30 6.70 -22.69 -36.67
CA LEU A 30 5.95 -23.01 -35.45
C LEU A 30 5.89 -24.51 -35.18
N ILE A 31 5.69 -25.32 -36.23
CA ILE A 31 5.68 -26.78 -36.12
C ILE A 31 7.06 -27.28 -35.70
N ALA A 32 8.13 -26.80 -36.35
CA ALA A 32 9.49 -27.15 -35.96
C ALA A 32 9.75 -26.79 -34.49
N ALA A 33 9.36 -25.60 -34.04
CA ALA A 33 9.50 -25.19 -32.64
C ALA A 33 8.75 -26.10 -31.65
N ALA A 34 7.57 -26.61 -32.04
CA ALA A 34 6.79 -27.53 -31.23
C ALA A 34 7.38 -28.95 -31.22
N LEU A 35 7.87 -29.44 -32.37
CA LEU A 35 8.51 -30.76 -32.48
C LEU A 35 9.83 -30.88 -31.70
N GLY A 36 10.49 -29.75 -31.44
CA GLY A 36 11.66 -29.73 -30.58
C GLY A 36 11.37 -29.86 -29.08
N ALA A 37 10.09 -29.84 -28.66
CA ALA A 37 9.70 -30.00 -27.26
C ALA A 37 9.84 -31.46 -26.79
N PRO A 38 10.34 -31.73 -25.58
CA PRO A 38 10.39 -33.08 -25.06
C PRO A 38 8.97 -33.63 -24.87
N PHE A 39 8.80 -34.92 -25.14
CA PHE A 39 7.53 -35.60 -24.89
C PHE A 39 7.19 -35.57 -23.39
N GLY A 40 5.96 -35.18 -23.05
CA GLY A 40 5.51 -35.08 -21.66
C GLY A 40 6.08 -33.88 -20.88
N THR A 41 6.56 -32.84 -21.57
CA THR A 41 7.03 -31.59 -20.96
C THR A 41 5.94 -30.88 -20.14
N ASP A 42 6.31 -30.43 -18.95
CA ASP A 42 5.50 -29.54 -18.10
C ASP A 42 5.87 -28.06 -18.30
N ASP A 43 6.86 -27.75 -19.16
CA ASP A 43 7.29 -26.38 -19.40
C ASP A 43 6.19 -25.55 -20.08
N PRO A 44 5.83 -24.38 -19.52
CA PRO A 44 4.70 -23.60 -20.03
C PRO A 44 4.95 -23.02 -21.43
N VAL A 45 6.21 -22.79 -21.84
CA VAL A 45 6.56 -22.33 -23.18
C VAL A 45 6.37 -23.46 -24.19
N ASP A 46 6.85 -24.66 -23.85
CA ASP A 46 6.65 -25.84 -24.70
C ASP A 46 5.16 -26.17 -24.87
N LEU A 47 4.37 -26.14 -23.79
CA LEU A 47 2.92 -26.36 -23.85
C LEU A 47 2.22 -25.32 -24.72
N ALA A 48 2.66 -24.05 -24.68
CA ALA A 48 2.13 -23.00 -25.53
C ALA A 48 2.46 -23.24 -27.01
N LEU A 49 3.68 -23.66 -27.33
CA LEU A 49 4.10 -23.99 -28.70
C LEU A 49 3.34 -25.21 -29.26
N LEU A 50 3.22 -26.29 -28.47
CA LEU A 50 2.46 -27.48 -28.82
C LEU A 50 0.98 -27.16 -29.07
N SER A 51 0.37 -26.35 -28.20
CA SER A 51 -1.01 -25.88 -28.34
C SER A 51 -1.21 -25.00 -29.58
N ALA A 52 -0.24 -24.16 -29.92
CA ALA A 52 -0.30 -23.30 -31.10
C ALA A 52 -0.09 -24.10 -32.41
N ALA A 53 0.78 -25.11 -32.38
CA ALA A 53 1.07 -25.97 -33.53
C ALA A 53 -0.04 -26.99 -33.82
N SER A 54 -0.65 -27.59 -32.78
CA SER A 54 -1.74 -28.58 -32.93
C SER A 54 -2.99 -28.03 -33.62
N LYS A 55 -3.20 -26.71 -33.56
CA LYS A 55 -4.27 -26.01 -34.31
C LYS A 55 -4.00 -25.93 -35.81
N LYS A 56 -2.74 -26.09 -36.24
CA LYS A 56 -2.32 -25.92 -37.64
C LYS A 56 -1.93 -27.24 -38.30
N GLU A 57 -1.56 -28.25 -37.52
CA GLU A 57 -1.14 -29.57 -38.02
C GLU A 57 -1.37 -30.66 -36.97
N ASP A 58 -1.65 -31.87 -37.43
CA ASP A 58 -1.76 -33.04 -36.57
C ASP A 58 -0.36 -33.58 -36.25
N LEU A 59 0.13 -33.23 -35.05
CA LEU A 59 1.47 -33.60 -34.58
C LEU A 59 1.67 -35.11 -34.37
N ARG A 60 0.60 -35.92 -34.40
CA ARG A 60 0.68 -37.39 -34.25
C ARG A 60 1.42 -38.10 -35.40
N HIS A 61 1.63 -37.40 -36.52
CA HIS A 61 2.43 -37.91 -37.65
C HIS A 61 3.94 -37.83 -37.41
N TYR A 62 4.37 -37.36 -36.24
CA TYR A 62 5.78 -37.25 -35.85
C TYR A 62 6.06 -38.05 -34.59
N GLU A 63 7.15 -38.81 -34.62
CA GLU A 63 7.65 -39.59 -33.48
C GLU A 63 9.00 -39.03 -33.05
N GLN A 64 9.16 -38.72 -31.76
CA GLN A 64 10.43 -38.27 -31.20
C GLN A 64 11.31 -39.49 -30.87
N LEU A 65 12.43 -39.63 -31.57
CA LEU A 65 13.37 -40.73 -31.41
C LEU A 65 14.37 -40.48 -30.26
N ALA A 66 14.81 -39.24 -30.12
CA ALA A 66 15.77 -38.84 -29.10
C ALA A 66 15.61 -37.36 -28.74
N PHE A 67 15.98 -36.99 -27.52
CA PHE A 67 15.97 -35.62 -27.04
C PHE A 67 17.21 -35.34 -26.20
N THR A 68 17.95 -34.30 -26.58
CA THR A 68 19.07 -33.76 -25.83
C THR A 68 18.60 -32.47 -25.14
N PRO A 69 18.58 -32.42 -23.80
CA PRO A 69 18.08 -31.28 -23.04
C PRO A 69 18.97 -30.04 -23.20
N LEU A 70 18.47 -28.91 -22.72
CA LEU A 70 19.18 -27.63 -22.73
C LEU A 70 20.49 -27.73 -21.92
N GLU A 71 21.64 -27.66 -22.60
CA GLU A 71 22.94 -27.53 -21.91
C GLU A 71 23.25 -26.05 -21.66
N PRO A 72 23.52 -25.61 -20.41
CA PRO A 72 23.74 -24.19 -20.10
C PRO A 72 24.89 -23.53 -20.87
N ARG A 73 25.91 -24.30 -21.28
CA ARG A 73 27.06 -23.79 -22.05
C ARG A 73 26.73 -23.53 -23.52
N LEU A 74 25.81 -24.31 -24.07
CA LEU A 74 25.39 -24.21 -25.47
C LEU A 74 24.07 -23.45 -25.60
N ALA A 75 23.31 -23.26 -24.52
CA ALA A 75 22.01 -22.57 -24.51
C ALA A 75 21.02 -23.06 -25.59
N ARG A 76 21.08 -24.35 -25.93
CA ARG A 76 20.19 -25.01 -26.90
C ARG A 76 19.85 -26.45 -26.50
N SER A 77 18.70 -26.91 -26.95
CA SER A 77 18.21 -28.29 -26.91
C SER A 77 18.09 -28.84 -28.33
N VAL A 78 18.21 -30.15 -28.51
CA VAL A 78 18.10 -30.80 -29.82
C VAL A 78 17.18 -32.02 -29.72
N ALA A 79 16.17 -32.08 -30.58
CA ALA A 79 15.30 -33.24 -30.71
C ALA A 79 15.54 -33.93 -32.06
N ARG A 80 15.55 -35.27 -32.06
CA ARG A 80 15.49 -36.08 -33.28
C ARG A 80 14.06 -36.57 -33.46
N VAL A 81 13.46 -36.21 -34.58
CA VAL A 81 12.07 -36.55 -34.91
C VAL A 81 12.00 -37.27 -36.24
N ARG A 82 11.14 -38.28 -36.33
CA ARG A 82 10.85 -39.05 -37.53
C ARG A 82 9.41 -38.83 -37.94
N ARG A 83 9.18 -38.56 -39.23
CA ARG A 83 7.83 -38.50 -39.78
C ARG A 83 7.33 -39.92 -40.08
N VAL A 84 6.19 -40.30 -39.52
CA VAL A 84 5.64 -41.66 -39.61
C VAL A 84 5.29 -42.04 -41.06
N ASP A 85 4.76 -41.08 -41.84
CA ASP A 85 4.29 -41.35 -43.20
C ASP A 85 5.42 -41.55 -44.21
N SER A 86 6.51 -40.79 -44.08
CA SER A 86 7.61 -40.77 -45.04
C SER A 86 8.87 -41.49 -44.55
N GLY A 87 8.96 -41.79 -43.26
CA GLY A 87 10.17 -42.31 -42.62
C GLY A 87 11.31 -41.28 -42.54
N GLU A 88 11.08 -40.03 -42.94
CA GLU A 88 12.12 -38.98 -42.97
C GLU A 88 12.48 -38.54 -41.55
N GLU A 89 13.77 -38.55 -41.24
CA GLU A 89 14.30 -38.04 -39.98
C GLU A 89 14.75 -36.58 -40.10
N ALA A 90 14.44 -35.79 -39.08
CA ALA A 90 14.91 -34.42 -38.93
C ALA A 90 15.44 -34.19 -37.52
N LEU A 91 16.50 -33.39 -37.43
CA LEU A 91 16.98 -32.83 -36.19
C LEU A 91 16.37 -31.43 -36.02
N ILE A 92 15.94 -31.10 -34.82
CA ILE A 92 15.34 -29.80 -34.50
C ILE A 92 16.09 -29.22 -33.32
N ALA A 93 16.74 -28.07 -33.51
CA ALA A 93 17.43 -27.36 -32.45
C ALA A 93 16.61 -26.15 -32.00
N ARG A 94 16.50 -25.93 -30.69
CA ARG A 94 15.80 -24.78 -30.09
C ARG A 94 16.62 -24.18 -28.97
N GLY A 95 16.68 -22.86 -28.89
CA GLY A 95 17.48 -22.18 -27.88
C GLY A 95 17.55 -20.68 -28.07
N GLU A 96 18.59 -20.06 -27.51
CA GLU A 96 18.90 -18.66 -27.79
C GLU A 96 19.24 -18.46 -29.27
N VAL A 97 18.81 -17.33 -29.84
CA VAL A 97 19.00 -17.03 -31.27
C VAL A 97 20.46 -17.15 -31.68
N ASP A 98 21.37 -16.56 -30.91
CA ASP A 98 22.81 -16.58 -31.18
C ASP A 98 23.38 -17.99 -31.20
N SER A 99 22.92 -18.86 -30.29
CA SER A 99 23.35 -20.27 -30.24
C SER A 99 22.89 -21.06 -31.46
N ILE A 100 21.66 -20.82 -31.92
CA ILE A 100 21.13 -21.48 -33.11
C ILE A 100 21.79 -20.93 -34.39
N LEU A 101 22.05 -19.63 -34.44
CA LEU A 101 22.81 -19.01 -35.54
C LEU A 101 24.27 -19.50 -35.57
N TYR A 102 24.86 -19.80 -34.42
CA TYR A 102 26.16 -20.45 -34.34
C TYR A 102 26.11 -21.88 -34.88
N LEU A 103 25.06 -22.65 -34.58
CA LEU A 103 24.87 -24.02 -35.10
C LEU A 103 24.68 -24.07 -36.61
N CYS A 104 23.85 -23.18 -37.14
CA CYS A 104 23.39 -23.26 -38.54
C CYS A 104 24.36 -22.62 -39.54
N HIS A 105 25.36 -21.86 -39.06
CA HIS A 105 26.31 -21.13 -39.90
C HIS A 105 25.66 -20.43 -41.12
N PRO A 106 24.61 -19.60 -40.93
CA PRO A 106 23.96 -18.91 -42.04
C PRO A 106 24.88 -17.82 -42.63
N ASP A 107 24.50 -17.27 -43.79
CA ASP A 107 25.19 -16.12 -44.36
C ASP A 107 25.17 -14.90 -43.40
N GLU A 108 26.17 -14.03 -43.54
CA GLU A 108 26.38 -12.89 -42.63
C GLU A 108 25.19 -11.92 -42.63
N ALA A 109 24.54 -11.73 -43.79
CA ALA A 109 23.37 -10.86 -43.89
C ALA A 109 22.13 -11.44 -43.20
N THR A 110 21.96 -12.77 -43.20
CA THR A 110 20.91 -13.46 -42.46
C THR A 110 21.18 -13.42 -40.96
N ARG A 111 22.43 -13.67 -40.53
CA ARG A 111 22.83 -13.56 -39.12
C ARG A 111 22.53 -12.18 -38.56
N TYR A 112 23.05 -11.13 -39.20
CA TYR A 112 22.87 -9.75 -38.74
C TYR A 112 21.38 -9.37 -38.65
N ARG A 113 20.57 -9.75 -39.64
CA ARG A 113 19.12 -9.48 -39.62
C ARG A 113 18.40 -10.22 -38.49
N ALA A 114 18.75 -11.48 -38.24
CA ALA A 114 18.14 -12.28 -37.18
C ALA A 114 18.46 -11.71 -35.79
N GLU A 115 19.72 -11.38 -35.52
CA GLU A 115 20.16 -10.77 -34.26
C GLU A 115 19.47 -9.43 -34.02
N MET A 116 19.51 -8.53 -35.01
CA MET A 116 18.93 -7.18 -34.91
C MET A 116 17.40 -7.22 -34.69
N GLN A 117 16.67 -8.09 -35.39
CA GLN A 117 15.22 -8.23 -35.22
C GLN A 117 14.86 -8.90 -33.89
N ALA A 118 15.65 -9.88 -33.43
CA ALA A 118 15.45 -10.52 -32.15
C ALA A 118 15.67 -9.53 -30.99
N GLU A 119 16.75 -8.74 -31.04
CA GLU A 119 17.08 -7.74 -30.03
C GLU A 119 16.01 -6.64 -29.94
N MET A 120 15.47 -6.18 -31.07
CA MET A 120 14.34 -5.24 -31.08
C MET A 120 13.08 -5.79 -30.40
N ARG A 121 12.85 -7.11 -30.43
CA ARG A 121 11.72 -7.72 -29.70
C ARG A 121 12.02 -7.85 -28.22
N MET A 122 13.30 -8.03 -27.85
CA MET A 122 13.74 -8.05 -26.46
C MET A 122 13.51 -6.72 -25.73
N THR A 123 13.68 -5.58 -26.41
CA THR A 123 13.36 -4.26 -25.82
C THR A 123 11.87 -4.10 -25.49
N HIS A 124 10.98 -4.89 -26.12
CA HIS A 124 9.55 -4.92 -25.86
C HIS A 124 9.14 -6.02 -24.85
N GLY A 125 10.11 -6.65 -24.18
CA GLY A 125 9.89 -7.65 -23.14
C GLY A 125 9.61 -9.07 -23.65
N PHE A 126 9.91 -9.37 -24.91
CA PHE A 126 9.85 -10.73 -25.46
C PHE A 126 11.23 -11.39 -25.43
N ARG A 127 11.31 -12.70 -25.19
CA ARG A 127 12.51 -13.49 -25.49
C ARG A 127 12.34 -14.16 -26.84
N ALA A 128 13.38 -14.11 -27.67
CA ALA A 128 13.38 -14.77 -28.96
C ALA A 128 13.85 -16.22 -28.80
N LEU A 129 12.98 -17.18 -29.09
CA LEU A 129 13.32 -18.59 -29.18
C LEU A 129 13.77 -18.89 -30.62
N GLY A 130 15.07 -19.09 -30.82
CA GLY A 130 15.63 -19.48 -32.11
C GLY A 130 15.34 -20.94 -32.43
N VAL A 131 15.13 -21.25 -33.72
CA VAL A 131 14.82 -22.60 -34.20
C VAL A 131 15.66 -22.91 -35.44
N GLY A 132 16.34 -24.05 -35.39
CA GLY A 132 17.10 -24.61 -36.51
C GLY A 132 16.63 -26.02 -36.84
N ARG A 133 16.77 -26.41 -38.11
CA ARG A 133 16.51 -27.79 -38.56
C ARG A 133 17.76 -28.38 -39.15
N GLY A 134 18.12 -29.56 -38.69
CA GLY A 134 19.21 -30.37 -39.21
C GLY A 134 18.68 -31.54 -40.04
N SER A 135 19.43 -31.93 -41.06
CA SER A 135 19.29 -33.20 -41.77
C SER A 135 20.57 -34.02 -41.61
N VAL A 136 20.44 -35.32 -41.40
CA VAL A 136 21.57 -36.25 -41.36
C VAL A 136 21.82 -36.77 -42.78
N ALA A 137 22.98 -36.48 -43.33
CA ALA A 137 23.38 -37.00 -44.63
C ALA A 137 23.80 -38.49 -44.52
N PRO A 138 23.81 -39.25 -45.64
CA PRO A 138 24.14 -40.68 -45.63
C PRO A 138 25.55 -40.99 -45.12
N ASP A 139 26.45 -40.00 -45.13
CA ASP A 139 27.82 -40.09 -44.61
C ASP A 139 27.92 -39.82 -43.10
N GLY A 140 26.79 -39.58 -42.43
CA GLY A 140 26.70 -39.23 -41.01
C GLY A 140 26.96 -37.75 -40.71
N SER A 141 27.18 -36.89 -41.73
CA SER A 141 27.34 -35.46 -41.52
C SER A 141 25.99 -34.77 -41.28
N GLU A 142 25.96 -33.83 -40.34
CA GLU A 142 24.77 -33.03 -40.05
C GLU A 142 24.83 -31.69 -40.80
N ARG A 143 23.79 -31.38 -41.56
CA ARG A 143 23.62 -30.06 -42.18
C ARG A 143 22.49 -29.31 -41.49
N TRP A 144 22.79 -28.12 -40.98
CA TRP A 144 21.87 -27.30 -40.19
C TRP A 144 21.42 -26.07 -40.96
N GLU A 145 20.13 -25.78 -40.94
CA GLU A 145 19.51 -24.61 -41.54
C GLU A 145 18.77 -23.81 -40.48
N PHE A 146 19.01 -22.50 -40.43
CA PHE A 146 18.27 -21.60 -39.55
C PHE A 146 16.88 -21.35 -40.11
N LEU A 147 15.83 -21.72 -39.36
CA LEU A 147 14.44 -21.54 -39.79
C LEU A 147 13.87 -20.18 -39.37
N GLY A 148 14.34 -19.63 -38.26
CA GLY A 148 13.88 -18.34 -37.73
C GLY A 148 13.73 -18.35 -36.22
N TYR A 149 12.95 -17.41 -35.69
CA TYR A 149 12.71 -17.31 -34.25
C TYR A 149 11.24 -17.00 -33.92
N ILE A 150 10.84 -17.36 -32.70
CA ILE A 150 9.50 -17.10 -32.17
C ILE A 150 9.64 -16.19 -30.94
N PRO A 151 9.04 -14.99 -30.92
CA PRO A 151 9.03 -14.16 -29.73
C PRO A 151 8.04 -14.72 -28.69
N VAL A 152 8.54 -14.95 -27.48
CA VAL A 152 7.82 -15.53 -26.35
C VAL A 152 7.88 -14.59 -25.16
N ARG A 153 6.75 -14.34 -24.51
CA ARG A 153 6.69 -13.53 -23.28
C ARG A 153 5.95 -14.28 -22.18
N ALA A 154 6.60 -14.45 -21.05
CA ALA A 154 5.96 -14.96 -19.84
C ALA A 154 5.34 -13.79 -19.07
N THR A 155 4.02 -13.76 -18.97
CA THR A 155 3.29 -12.78 -18.15
C THR A 155 2.76 -13.46 -16.90
N ARG A 156 2.92 -12.79 -15.75
CA ARG A 156 2.34 -13.25 -14.48
C ARG A 156 0.96 -12.66 -14.33
N ARG A 157 -0.09 -13.47 -14.43
CA ARG A 157 -1.43 -13.00 -14.05
C ARG A 157 -1.61 -13.29 -12.57
N LYS A 158 -1.41 -12.27 -11.73
CA LYS A 158 -1.78 -12.36 -10.31
C LYS A 158 -3.25 -12.76 -10.25
N SER A 159 -3.57 -13.93 -9.72
CA SER A 159 -4.97 -14.30 -9.51
C SER A 159 -5.57 -13.18 -8.65
N ARG A 160 -6.51 -12.45 -9.22
CA ARG A 160 -7.30 -11.49 -8.45
C ARG A 160 -8.16 -12.38 -7.59
N ARG A 161 -7.72 -12.70 -6.36
CA ARG A 161 -8.60 -13.33 -5.37
C ARG A 161 -9.84 -12.44 -5.34
N ILE A 162 -10.93 -12.95 -5.91
CA ILE A 162 -12.24 -12.38 -5.71
C ILE A 162 -12.51 -12.75 -4.27
N GLU A 163 -12.25 -11.81 -3.36
CA GLU A 163 -12.67 -11.99 -1.99
C GLU A 163 -14.18 -12.24 -2.04
N GLU A 164 -14.63 -13.38 -1.51
CA GLU A 164 -16.06 -13.66 -1.36
C GLU A 164 -16.75 -12.44 -0.77
N PRO A 165 -17.99 -12.09 -1.19
CA PRO A 165 -18.70 -10.94 -0.68
C PRO A 165 -18.73 -11.03 0.84
N ALA A 166 -17.92 -10.19 1.45
CA ALA A 166 -17.73 -10.13 2.88
C ALA A 166 -19.08 -9.78 3.49
N GLU A 167 -19.64 -10.67 4.31
CA GLU A 167 -20.81 -10.30 5.09
C GLU A 167 -20.36 -9.27 6.13
N PHE A 168 -20.83 -8.03 6.01
CA PHE A 168 -20.46 -6.93 6.91
C PHE A 168 -21.47 -6.81 8.05
N ARG A 169 -20.97 -6.63 9.27
CA ARG A 169 -21.76 -6.30 10.46
C ARG A 169 -21.49 -4.85 10.86
N TYR A 170 -22.55 -4.06 11.01
CA TYR A 170 -22.45 -2.74 11.60
C TYR A 170 -22.25 -2.87 13.12
N VAL A 171 -21.17 -2.30 13.63
CA VAL A 171 -20.86 -2.24 15.06
C VAL A 171 -20.92 -0.76 15.49
N PRO A 172 -21.85 -0.37 16.38
CA PRO A 172 -21.86 0.97 16.94
C PRO A 172 -20.65 1.14 17.87
N VAL A 173 -19.75 2.05 17.51
CA VAL A 173 -18.50 2.29 18.26
C VAL A 173 -18.62 3.56 19.10
N TRP A 174 -19.22 4.61 18.54
CA TRP A 174 -19.30 5.93 19.16
C TRP A 174 -20.74 6.39 19.34
N ASP A 175 -21.10 6.70 20.58
CA ASP A 175 -22.40 7.27 20.89
C ASP A 175 -22.54 8.67 20.28
N TRP A 176 -23.79 9.06 19.97
CA TRP A 176 -24.06 10.36 19.35
C TRP A 176 -23.57 11.54 20.20
N GLN A 177 -23.66 11.42 21.53
CA GLN A 177 -23.21 12.44 22.50
C GLN A 177 -21.71 12.72 22.35
N LEU A 178 -20.90 11.66 22.23
CA LEU A 178 -19.46 11.77 22.06
C LEU A 178 -19.09 12.47 20.75
N ARG A 179 -19.82 12.16 19.67
CA ARG A 179 -19.62 12.80 18.36
C ARG A 179 -19.91 14.30 18.42
N VAL A 180 -21.03 14.68 19.04
CA VAL A 180 -21.38 16.09 19.21
C VAL A 180 -20.32 16.81 20.04
N LEU A 181 -19.90 16.24 21.18
CA LEU A 181 -18.85 16.82 22.02
C LEU A 181 -17.52 16.94 21.28
N HIS A 182 -17.15 15.96 20.47
CA HIS A 182 -15.94 16.00 19.64
C HIS A 182 -15.98 17.17 18.66
N TRP A 183 -17.01 17.24 17.80
CA TRP A 183 -17.10 18.29 16.78
C TRP A 183 -17.26 19.69 17.38
N PHE A 184 -17.99 19.79 18.50
CA PHE A 184 -18.08 21.02 19.26
C PHE A 184 -16.71 21.44 19.82
N SER A 185 -15.93 20.50 20.36
CA SER A 185 -14.58 20.79 20.88
C SER A 185 -13.62 21.19 19.76
N VAL A 186 -13.69 20.55 18.59
CA VAL A 186 -12.90 20.92 17.40
C VAL A 186 -13.19 22.37 17.01
N PHE A 187 -14.47 22.73 16.92
CA PHE A 187 -14.89 24.10 16.61
C PHE A 187 -14.34 25.11 17.64
N LEU A 188 -14.49 24.82 18.93
CA LEU A 188 -13.99 25.69 19.99
C LEU A 188 -12.48 25.86 19.98
N ILE A 189 -11.72 24.78 19.78
CA ILE A 189 -10.24 24.82 19.70
C ILE A 189 -9.79 25.70 18.52
N LEU A 190 -10.47 25.62 17.37
CA LEU A 190 -10.17 26.46 16.22
C LEU A 190 -10.44 27.94 16.52
N VAL A 191 -11.59 28.26 17.13
CA VAL A 191 -11.94 29.64 17.52
C VAL A 191 -10.95 30.19 18.55
N LEU A 192 -10.62 29.41 19.59
CA LEU A 192 -9.64 29.77 20.62
C LEU A 192 -8.24 30.00 20.03
N SER A 193 -7.80 29.13 19.12
CA SER A 193 -6.49 29.26 18.47
C SER A 193 -6.43 30.48 17.56
N ALA A 194 -7.47 30.72 16.76
CA ALA A 194 -7.55 31.89 15.89
C ALA A 194 -7.54 33.19 16.70
N THR A 195 -8.42 33.31 17.70
CA THR A 195 -8.47 34.49 18.57
C THR A 195 -7.18 34.63 19.40
N GLY A 196 -6.58 33.54 19.87
CA GLY A 196 -5.29 33.55 20.58
C GLY A 196 -4.13 34.08 19.73
N LEU A 197 -4.01 33.61 18.48
CA LEU A 197 -3.01 34.11 17.52
C LEU A 197 -3.19 35.60 17.23
N LEU A 198 -4.43 36.04 17.07
CA LEU A 198 -4.77 37.44 16.83
C LEU A 198 -4.42 38.33 18.04
N MET A 199 -4.61 37.84 19.27
CA MET A 199 -4.18 38.55 20.49
C MET A 199 -2.65 38.60 20.63
N GLY A 200 -1.95 37.50 20.30
CA GLY A 200 -0.51 37.38 20.51
C GLY A 200 0.36 38.06 19.45
N SER A 201 -0.13 38.20 18.22
CA SER A 201 0.69 38.68 17.09
C SER A 201 0.92 40.20 17.04
N GLY A 202 0.19 41.00 17.82
CA GLY A 202 0.30 42.47 17.84
C GLY A 202 -0.04 43.18 16.51
N ARG A 203 -0.19 42.43 15.40
CA ARG A 203 -0.43 42.92 14.03
C ARG A 203 -1.77 43.66 13.89
N LEU A 204 -2.74 43.34 14.74
CA LEU A 204 -4.03 44.03 14.79
C LEU A 204 -3.98 45.43 15.43
N VAL A 205 -2.89 45.77 16.15
CA VAL A 205 -2.75 47.09 16.80
C VAL A 205 -2.39 48.19 15.79
N TYR A 206 -1.87 47.85 14.61
CA TYR A 206 -1.33 48.82 13.63
C TYR A 206 -2.18 48.99 12.35
N GLY A 207 -3.27 48.25 12.18
CA GLY A 207 -4.05 48.23 10.92
C GLY A 207 -5.36 49.03 10.92
N GLY A 208 -5.80 49.54 12.06
CA GLY A 208 -7.07 50.26 12.17
C GLY A 208 -6.88 51.77 12.09
N ALA A 209 -7.03 52.34 10.88
CA ALA A 209 -7.40 53.74 10.75
C ALA A 209 -8.68 54.00 11.58
N GLU A 210 -8.69 55.14 12.25
CA GLU A 210 -9.76 55.72 13.08
C GLU A 210 -11.15 55.08 12.90
N GLY A 211 -11.58 54.23 13.86
CA GLY A 211 -12.96 53.73 13.89
C GLY A 211 -13.23 52.40 14.62
N PHE A 212 -12.25 51.51 14.83
CA PHE A 212 -12.46 50.20 15.47
C PHE A 212 -12.19 50.19 16.99
N THR A 213 -12.83 51.08 17.75
CA THR A 213 -12.54 51.30 19.18
C THR A 213 -12.85 50.10 20.12
N ASN A 214 -13.65 49.12 19.67
CA ASN A 214 -14.09 47.98 20.51
C ASN A 214 -13.69 46.58 20.00
N TYR A 215 -12.93 46.49 18.91
CA TYR A 215 -12.63 45.20 18.27
C TYR A 215 -11.85 44.24 19.19
N LEU A 216 -10.85 44.75 19.91
CA LEU A 216 -10.06 43.95 20.85
C LEU A 216 -10.90 43.43 22.03
N SER A 217 -11.90 44.20 22.48
CA SER A 217 -12.81 43.80 23.55
C SER A 217 -13.71 42.64 23.12
N TRP A 218 -14.29 42.72 21.91
CA TRP A 218 -15.08 41.64 21.33
C TRP A 218 -14.24 40.38 21.11
N LEU A 219 -13.01 40.54 20.64
CA LEU A 219 -12.10 39.42 20.40
C LEU A 219 -11.76 38.67 21.70
N ARG A 220 -11.46 39.41 22.78
CA ARG A 220 -11.26 38.84 24.12
C ARG A 220 -12.52 38.16 24.65
N LEU A 221 -13.68 38.79 24.48
CA LEU A 221 -14.96 38.21 24.90
C LEU A 221 -15.23 36.87 24.22
N VAL A 222 -15.06 36.80 22.90
CA VAL A 222 -15.24 35.56 22.13
C VAL A 222 -14.27 34.48 22.62
N HIS A 223 -13.01 34.83 22.89
CA HIS A 223 -12.03 33.89 23.42
C HIS A 223 -12.43 33.36 24.81
N PHE A 224 -12.86 34.23 25.73
CA PHE A 224 -13.27 33.82 27.07
C PHE A 224 -14.54 32.96 27.05
N VAL A 225 -15.55 33.35 26.26
CA VAL A 225 -16.78 32.58 26.11
C VAL A 225 -16.46 31.20 25.53
N ALA A 226 -15.61 31.11 24.50
CA ALA A 226 -15.19 29.83 23.95
C ALA A 226 -14.42 28.98 24.98
N GLY A 227 -13.62 29.60 25.85
CA GLY A 227 -12.91 28.91 26.94
C GLY A 227 -13.86 28.32 27.98
N TRP A 228 -14.90 29.06 28.38
CA TRP A 228 -15.96 28.55 29.26
C TRP A 228 -16.75 27.41 28.63
N LEU A 229 -17.10 27.52 27.35
CA LEU A 229 -17.77 26.44 26.62
C LEU A 229 -16.89 25.20 26.50
N LEU A 230 -15.57 25.37 26.31
CA LEU A 230 -14.63 24.26 26.26
C LEU A 230 -14.50 23.59 27.63
N LEU A 231 -14.53 24.35 28.73
CA LEU A 231 -14.59 23.80 30.08
C LEU A 231 -15.84 22.95 30.28
N CYS A 232 -17.01 23.45 29.89
CA CYS A 232 -18.26 22.69 29.97
C CYS A 232 -18.18 21.39 29.14
N ALA A 233 -17.67 21.46 27.92
CA ALA A 233 -17.47 20.28 27.07
C ALA A 233 -16.49 19.28 27.70
N ALA A 234 -15.40 19.76 28.31
CA ALA A 234 -14.43 18.93 29.00
C ALA A 234 -15.03 18.24 30.24
N ILE A 235 -15.82 18.96 31.05
CA ILE A 235 -16.51 18.38 32.21
C ILE A 235 -17.49 17.30 31.77
N LEU A 236 -18.32 17.59 30.76
CA LEU A 236 -19.26 16.59 30.20
C LEU A 236 -18.51 15.38 29.66
N ARG A 237 -17.35 15.59 29.03
CA ARG A 237 -16.53 14.49 28.52
C ARG A 237 -15.92 13.65 29.64
N ILE A 238 -15.38 14.28 30.68
CA ILE A 238 -14.81 13.61 31.85
C ILE A 238 -15.90 12.81 32.57
N ALA A 239 -17.08 13.39 32.79
CA ALA A 239 -18.23 12.68 33.34
C ALA A 239 -18.61 11.47 32.47
N GLY A 240 -18.61 11.63 31.14
CA GLY A 240 -18.81 10.54 30.19
C GLY A 240 -17.77 9.41 30.29
N LEU A 241 -16.52 9.70 30.66
CA LEU A 241 -15.49 8.66 30.85
C LEU A 241 -15.81 7.70 32.01
N PHE A 242 -16.57 8.15 33.01
CA PHE A 242 -17.00 7.34 34.15
C PHE A 242 -18.40 6.72 33.95
N LEU A 243 -19.31 7.43 33.29
CA LEU A 243 -20.72 7.03 33.13
C LEU A 243 -21.02 6.27 31.82
N ALA A 244 -20.08 6.19 30.88
CA ALA A 244 -20.35 5.57 29.58
C ALA A 244 -20.70 4.07 29.67
N SER A 245 -21.80 3.72 29.00
CA SER A 245 -22.26 2.34 28.84
C SER A 245 -21.34 1.51 27.93
N ASN A 246 -20.61 2.15 27.03
CA ASN A 246 -19.80 1.47 26.00
C ASN A 246 -18.36 1.23 26.49
N GLN A 247 -17.87 -0.01 26.38
CA GLN A 247 -16.56 -0.42 26.89
C GLN A 247 -15.40 0.37 26.26
N PHE A 248 -15.58 0.82 25.01
CA PHE A 248 -14.58 1.58 24.26
C PHE A 248 -14.46 3.07 24.66
N GLN A 249 -15.34 3.55 25.54
CA GLN A 249 -15.41 4.96 25.93
C GLN A 249 -15.05 5.21 27.41
N ARG A 250 -14.77 4.15 28.16
CA ARG A 250 -14.46 4.22 29.60
C ARG A 250 -13.01 4.64 29.85
N TRP A 251 -12.74 5.11 31.06
CA TRP A 251 -11.41 5.53 31.53
C TRP A 251 -10.27 4.55 31.17
N TYR A 252 -10.51 3.24 31.24
CA TYR A 252 -9.51 2.21 30.91
C TYR A 252 -9.15 2.11 29.42
N ALA A 253 -9.94 2.69 28.52
CA ALA A 253 -9.66 2.73 27.09
C ALA A 253 -8.71 3.88 26.67
N LEU A 254 -8.41 4.82 27.58
CA LEU A 254 -7.48 5.93 27.35
C LEU A 254 -6.03 5.56 27.64
N PHE A 255 -5.80 4.66 28.60
CA PHE A 255 -4.45 4.31 29.05
C PHE A 255 -4.09 2.89 28.61
N PRO A 256 -3.01 2.70 27.84
CA PRO A 256 -2.48 1.37 27.55
C PRO A 256 -1.73 0.85 28.80
N VAL A 257 -2.47 0.38 29.80
CA VAL A 257 -1.89 -0.05 31.10
C VAL A 257 -1.29 -1.46 31.01
N ARG A 258 -1.64 -2.27 30.00
CA ARG A 258 -1.17 -3.66 29.91
C ARG A 258 0.16 -3.76 29.17
N VAL A 259 1.03 -4.67 29.64
CA VAL A 259 2.36 -4.95 29.05
C VAL A 259 2.26 -5.39 27.57
N ARG A 260 1.15 -6.02 27.18
CA ARG A 260 0.84 -6.38 25.78
C ARG A 260 0.63 -5.13 24.91
N ASP A 261 -0.13 -4.15 25.41
CA ASP A 261 -0.46 -2.92 24.69
C ASP A 261 0.80 -2.06 24.47
N LEU A 262 1.75 -2.09 25.40
CA LEU A 262 3.03 -1.40 25.26
C LEU A 262 3.94 -2.03 24.18
N LYS A 263 3.95 -3.36 24.07
CA LYS A 263 4.67 -4.05 22.97
C LYS A 263 4.02 -3.76 21.62
N ASN A 264 2.69 -3.76 21.57
CA ASN A 264 1.93 -3.44 20.36
C ASN A 264 2.08 -1.97 19.96
N LEU A 265 2.19 -1.05 20.93
CA LEU A 265 2.49 0.37 20.69
C LEU A 265 3.82 0.56 19.94
N VAL A 266 4.88 -0.12 20.37
CA VAL A 266 6.19 -0.04 19.71
C VAL A 266 6.13 -0.62 18.29
N GLN A 267 5.42 -1.73 18.10
CA GLN A 267 5.24 -2.34 16.77
C GLN A 267 4.48 -1.42 15.81
N VAL A 268 3.39 -0.81 16.28
CA VAL A 268 2.61 0.15 15.52
C VAL A 268 3.43 1.39 15.18
N ALA A 269 4.17 1.95 16.14
CA ALA A 269 5.01 3.12 15.93
C ALA A 269 6.10 2.85 14.87
N LEU A 270 6.76 1.69 14.94
CA LEU A 270 7.76 1.28 13.94
C LEU A 270 7.15 1.05 12.56
N ASN A 271 5.90 0.59 12.46
CA ASN A 271 5.20 0.46 11.18
C ASN A 271 4.87 1.84 10.59
N TYR A 272 4.38 2.79 11.40
CA TYR A 272 4.16 4.16 10.94
C TYR A 272 5.47 4.88 10.55
N LEU A 273 6.59 4.53 11.18
CA LEU A 273 7.93 5.02 10.82
C LEU A 273 8.54 4.25 9.63
N PHE A 274 7.78 3.37 8.98
CA PHE A 274 8.20 2.53 7.85
C PHE A 274 9.38 1.59 8.15
N CYS A 275 9.65 1.31 9.43
CA CYS A 275 10.71 0.39 9.85
C CYS A 275 10.29 -1.09 9.80
N ARG A 276 8.99 -1.40 9.73
CA ARG A 276 8.46 -2.77 9.57
C ARG A 276 7.20 -2.77 8.71
N PHE A 277 7.07 -3.75 7.81
CA PHE A 277 5.93 -3.93 6.88
C PHE A 277 5.05 -5.14 7.24
N ASP A 278 4.99 -5.52 8.52
CA ASP A 278 4.07 -6.57 8.98
C ASP A 278 2.63 -6.06 9.09
N ARG A 279 1.65 -6.94 8.90
CA ARG A 279 0.22 -6.60 9.08
C ARG A 279 -0.03 -6.21 10.53
N PRO A 280 -0.40 -4.94 10.83
CA PRO A 280 -0.66 -4.53 12.19
C PRO A 280 -1.91 -5.25 12.75
N PRO A 281 -1.95 -5.53 14.07
CA PRO A 281 -3.15 -6.05 14.72
C PRO A 281 -4.31 -5.07 14.54
N HIS A 282 -5.50 -5.60 14.21
CA HIS A 282 -6.69 -4.79 13.97
C HIS A 282 -7.42 -4.52 15.29
N TYR A 283 -7.67 -3.25 15.58
CA TYR A 283 -8.37 -2.79 16.78
C TYR A 283 -9.74 -2.19 16.40
N ILE A 284 -10.80 -2.47 17.19
CA ILE A 284 -12.14 -1.90 16.95
C ILE A 284 -12.24 -0.48 17.48
N GLY A 285 -11.67 -0.22 18.67
CA GLY A 285 -11.77 1.06 19.36
C GLY A 285 -10.60 1.98 19.03
N HIS A 286 -9.48 1.78 19.73
CA HIS A 286 -8.30 2.62 19.61
C HIS A 286 -7.05 1.77 19.54
N ASN A 287 -6.23 2.03 18.52
CA ASN A 287 -4.86 1.53 18.48
C ASN A 287 -4.08 2.07 19.70
N PRO A 288 -3.18 1.30 20.33
CA PRO A 288 -2.32 1.78 21.43
C PRO A 288 -1.67 3.16 21.18
N LEU A 289 -1.20 3.43 19.95
CA LEU A 289 -0.64 4.73 19.61
C LEU A 289 -1.67 5.87 19.68
N GLN A 290 -2.90 5.58 19.25
CA GLN A 290 -4.03 6.53 19.36
C GLN A 290 -4.40 6.76 20.83
N GLN A 291 -4.39 5.73 21.67
CA GLN A 291 -4.67 5.86 23.11
C GLN A 291 -3.68 6.82 23.80
N VAL A 292 -2.38 6.68 23.52
CA VAL A 292 -1.35 7.60 24.06
C VAL A 292 -1.54 9.02 23.52
N ALA A 293 -1.78 9.17 22.22
CA ALA A 293 -1.99 10.49 21.63
C ALA A 293 -3.23 11.19 22.22
N TYR A 294 -4.32 10.46 22.47
CA TYR A 294 -5.52 11.01 23.09
C TYR A 294 -5.30 11.39 24.55
N THR A 295 -4.64 10.54 25.33
CA THR A 295 -4.30 10.87 26.71
C THR A 295 -3.41 12.10 26.80
N ALA A 296 -2.41 12.22 25.91
CA ALA A 296 -1.55 13.39 25.84
C ALA A 296 -2.35 14.66 25.49
N ILE A 297 -3.22 14.63 24.48
CA ILE A 297 -3.98 15.82 24.07
C ILE A 297 -5.03 16.23 25.11
N PHE A 298 -5.62 15.29 25.85
CA PHE A 298 -6.47 15.61 27.00
C PHE A 298 -5.69 16.32 28.10
N GLY A 299 -4.48 15.85 28.42
CA GLY A 299 -3.58 16.53 29.36
C GLY A 299 -3.21 17.94 28.92
N VAL A 300 -2.85 18.11 27.64
CA VAL A 300 -2.57 19.42 27.04
C VAL A 300 -3.81 20.34 27.08
N GLY A 301 -5.01 19.79 26.85
CA GLY A 301 -6.27 20.54 26.98
C GLY A 301 -6.57 21.00 28.40
N LEU A 302 -6.34 20.14 29.40
CA LEU A 302 -6.46 20.53 30.81
C LEU A 302 -5.45 21.61 31.19
N LEU A 303 -4.22 21.52 30.67
CA LEU A 303 -3.20 22.56 30.85
C LEU A 303 -3.62 23.88 30.19
N ALA A 304 -4.24 23.83 28.99
CA ALA A 304 -4.79 25.01 28.31
C ALA A 304 -5.88 25.68 29.16
N LEU A 305 -6.82 24.89 29.69
CA LEU A 305 -7.88 25.38 30.56
C LEU A 305 -7.28 25.99 31.83
N PHE A 306 -6.38 25.29 32.51
CA PHE A 306 -5.77 25.77 33.75
C PHE A 306 -5.03 27.10 33.56
N THR A 307 -4.14 27.18 32.57
CA THR A 307 -3.39 28.41 32.27
C THR A 307 -4.27 29.54 31.73
N GLY A 308 -5.31 29.22 30.97
CA GLY A 308 -6.27 30.20 30.47
C GLY A 308 -7.13 30.81 31.59
N PHE A 309 -7.63 29.97 32.51
CA PHE A 309 -8.36 30.43 33.69
C PHE A 309 -7.47 31.16 34.69
N ALA A 310 -6.18 30.81 34.77
CA ALA A 310 -5.21 31.57 35.56
C ALA A 310 -5.10 33.01 35.06
N LEU A 311 -4.85 33.20 33.77
CA LEU A 311 -4.80 34.53 33.16
C LEU A 311 -6.14 35.29 33.24
N TYR A 312 -7.27 34.57 33.19
CA TYR A 312 -8.60 35.16 33.35
C TYR A 312 -8.88 35.61 34.79
N ALA A 313 -8.38 34.88 35.79
CA ALA A 313 -8.56 35.17 37.21
C ALA A 313 -8.02 36.55 37.62
N LEU A 314 -7.03 37.08 36.89
CA LEU A 314 -6.51 38.43 37.05
C LEU A 314 -7.55 39.53 36.86
N TYR A 315 -8.68 39.25 36.21
CA TYR A 315 -9.79 40.19 36.03
C TYR A 315 -10.51 40.50 37.35
N ASP A 316 -10.70 39.49 38.22
CA ASP A 316 -11.35 39.65 39.53
C ASP A 316 -10.61 38.84 40.61
N PRO A 317 -9.49 39.37 41.15
CA PRO A 317 -8.69 38.67 42.16
C PRO A 317 -9.42 38.45 43.49
N GLY A 318 -10.53 39.16 43.74
CA GLY A 318 -11.28 39.08 44.98
C GLY A 318 -12.16 37.83 45.11
N ASN A 319 -12.42 37.13 44.01
CA ASN A 319 -13.24 35.93 44.00
C ASN A 319 -12.51 34.75 44.67
N ILE A 320 -13.22 33.99 45.52
CA ILE A 320 -12.67 32.86 46.29
C ILE A 320 -12.02 31.80 45.39
N VAL A 321 -12.62 31.52 44.22
CA VAL A 321 -12.11 30.53 43.26
C VAL A 321 -10.88 31.06 42.52
N PHE A 322 -10.92 32.34 42.11
CA PHE A 322 -9.84 32.98 41.36
C PHE A 322 -8.62 33.26 42.21
N ARG A 323 -8.77 33.41 43.53
CA ARG A 323 -7.64 33.58 44.46
C ARG A 323 -6.60 32.46 44.36
N TYR A 324 -7.02 31.21 44.16
CA TYR A 324 -6.10 30.08 44.01
C TYR A 324 -5.29 30.14 42.72
N PHE A 325 -5.92 30.63 41.65
CA PHE A 325 -5.27 30.83 40.36
C PHE A 325 -4.29 32.01 40.38
N VAL A 326 -4.66 33.11 41.03
CA VAL A 326 -3.76 34.27 41.20
C VAL A 326 -2.54 33.90 42.04
N MET A 327 -2.70 33.12 43.11
CA MET A 327 -1.57 32.59 43.90
C MET A 327 -0.58 31.79 43.03
N PHE A 328 -1.08 31.02 42.06
CA PHE A 328 -0.25 30.30 41.11
C PHE A 328 0.48 31.24 40.15
N ASP A 329 -0.22 32.24 39.62
CA ASP A 329 0.37 33.26 38.74
C ASP A 329 1.47 34.08 39.44
N ASP A 330 1.31 34.37 40.73
CA ASP A 330 2.33 35.06 41.55
C ASP A 330 3.57 34.18 41.77
N LEU A 331 3.40 32.86 41.90
CA LEU A 331 4.49 31.92 42.10
C LEU A 331 5.30 31.68 40.82
N VAL A 332 4.62 31.48 39.70
CA VAL A 332 5.24 31.12 38.40
C VAL A 332 5.64 32.36 37.60
N GLY A 333 4.90 33.45 37.77
CA GLY A 333 5.00 34.68 36.99
C GLY A 333 4.05 34.68 35.79
N VAL A 334 3.21 35.71 35.71
CA VAL A 334 2.20 35.91 34.65
C VAL A 334 2.75 35.77 33.23
N GLN A 335 3.98 36.23 32.98
CA GLN A 335 4.59 36.15 31.65
C GLN A 335 4.91 34.70 31.26
N TYR A 336 5.37 33.89 32.21
CA TYR A 336 5.62 32.47 31.96
C TYR A 336 4.31 31.71 31.73
N VAL A 337 3.24 32.03 32.49
CA VAL A 337 1.92 31.43 32.28
C VAL A 337 1.37 31.78 30.89
N ARG A 338 1.55 33.03 30.43
CA ARG A 338 1.21 33.44 29.06
C ARG A 338 2.01 32.67 28.01
N LEU A 339 3.32 32.51 28.21
CA LEU A 339 4.18 31.76 27.31
C LEU A 339 3.75 30.29 27.22
N VAL A 340 3.48 29.65 28.35
CA VAL A 340 2.99 28.27 28.40
C VAL A 340 1.64 28.15 27.69
N HIS A 341 0.71 29.07 27.95
CA HIS A 341 -0.60 29.06 27.28
C HIS A 341 -0.48 29.19 25.76
N GLN A 342 0.40 30.08 25.28
CA GLN A 342 0.68 30.23 23.85
C GLN A 342 1.37 29.00 23.27
N PHE A 343 2.30 28.38 24.00
CA PHE A 343 2.96 27.15 23.58
C PHE A 343 1.97 25.98 23.45
N VAL A 344 1.02 25.86 24.37
CA VAL A 344 -0.06 24.87 24.32
C VAL A 344 -0.93 25.04 23.07
N MET A 345 -1.25 26.27 22.69
CA MET A 345 -1.96 26.54 21.43
C MET A 345 -1.16 26.03 20.20
N TRP A 346 0.16 26.22 20.17
CA TRP A 346 1.00 25.68 19.10
C TRP A 346 1.00 24.15 19.04
N ILE A 347 0.98 23.47 20.19
CA ILE A 347 0.82 22.01 20.25
C ILE A 347 -0.50 21.59 19.61
N PHE A 348 -1.61 22.26 19.92
CA PHE A 348 -2.90 22.00 19.28
C PHE A 348 -2.86 22.22 17.76
N LEU A 349 -2.26 23.32 17.30
CA LEU A 349 -2.14 23.62 15.87
C LEU A 349 -1.28 22.60 15.11
N ALA A 350 -0.25 22.03 15.74
CA ALA A 350 0.55 20.95 15.16
C ALA A 350 -0.20 19.60 15.18
N PHE A 351 -0.94 19.33 16.26
CA PHE A 351 -1.70 18.09 16.43
C PHE A 351 -2.82 17.93 15.41
N ILE A 352 -3.59 18.98 15.12
CA ILE A 352 -4.74 18.93 14.19
C ILE A 352 -4.37 18.32 12.81
N PRO A 353 -3.38 18.83 12.05
CA PRO A 353 -3.06 18.29 10.73
C PRO A 353 -2.49 16.87 10.81
N ILE A 354 -1.70 16.54 11.84
CA ILE A 354 -1.17 15.19 12.06
C ILE A 354 -2.31 14.21 12.32
N HIS A 355 -3.24 14.58 13.20
CA HIS A 355 -4.40 13.77 13.55
C HIS A 355 -5.31 13.52 12.34
N VAL A 356 -5.59 14.55 11.54
CA VAL A 356 -6.36 14.41 10.30
C VAL A 356 -5.65 13.50 9.30
N TYR A 357 -4.34 13.71 9.08
CA TYR A 357 -3.55 12.88 8.17
C TYR A 357 -3.56 11.40 8.57
N LEU A 358 -3.28 11.10 9.84
CA LEU A 358 -3.25 9.72 10.34
C LEU A 358 -4.64 9.06 10.23
N SER A 359 -5.71 9.82 10.48
CA SER A 359 -7.07 9.33 10.36
C SER A 359 -7.45 9.03 8.90
N VAL A 360 -7.06 9.90 7.95
CA VAL A 360 -7.25 9.67 6.50
C VAL A 360 -6.43 8.47 6.02
N ARG A 361 -5.15 8.39 6.42
CA ARG A 361 -4.27 7.27 6.05
C ARG A 361 -4.84 5.94 6.55
N ALA A 362 -5.24 5.85 7.82
CA ALA A 362 -5.85 4.64 8.38
C ALA A 362 -7.11 4.23 7.60
N ASP A 363 -7.95 5.20 7.20
CA ASP A 363 -9.16 4.91 6.44
C ASP A 363 -8.86 4.42 5.00
N THR A 364 -7.90 5.05 4.33
CA THR A 364 -7.54 4.72 2.94
C THR A 364 -6.68 3.46 2.78
N VAL A 365 -5.72 3.24 3.68
CA VAL A 365 -4.73 2.17 3.60
C VAL A 365 -5.20 0.92 4.35
N GLU A 366 -5.68 1.11 5.59
CA GLU A 366 -6.04 0.02 6.49
C GLU A 366 -7.55 -0.30 6.42
N ARG A 367 -8.35 0.54 5.75
CA ARG A 367 -9.81 0.37 5.55
C ARG A 367 -10.58 0.18 6.86
N GLU A 368 -10.11 0.81 7.93
CA GLU A 368 -10.66 0.64 9.28
C GLU A 368 -11.97 1.41 9.52
N GLY A 369 -12.35 2.36 8.66
CA GLY A 369 -13.58 3.13 8.83
C GLY A 369 -13.50 4.15 9.97
N ALA A 370 -12.31 4.55 10.42
CA ALA A 370 -12.12 5.38 11.61
C ALA A 370 -12.76 6.76 11.45
N LEU A 371 -12.54 7.45 10.31
CA LEU A 371 -13.16 8.72 9.98
C LEU A 371 -14.68 8.60 9.80
N SER A 372 -15.12 7.58 9.08
CA SER A 372 -16.55 7.32 8.91
C SER A 372 -17.24 7.10 10.26
N SER A 373 -16.57 6.49 11.23
CA SER A 373 -17.13 6.22 12.56
C SER A 373 -17.38 7.48 13.39
N ILE A 374 -16.55 8.52 13.32
CA ILE A 374 -16.80 9.77 14.10
C ILE A 374 -17.95 10.59 13.53
N VAL A 375 -18.31 10.37 12.26
CA VAL A 375 -19.46 11.01 11.60
C VAL A 375 -20.71 10.15 11.74
N SER A 376 -20.64 8.86 11.43
CA SER A 376 -21.80 7.95 11.37
C SER A 376 -22.12 7.24 12.69
N GLY A 377 -21.17 7.16 13.63
CA GLY A 377 -21.33 6.52 14.95
C GLY A 377 -20.91 5.05 15.01
N GLY A 378 -20.59 4.42 13.88
CA GLY A 378 -20.23 2.99 13.86
C GLY A 378 -19.36 2.61 12.69
N ARG A 379 -18.88 1.38 12.72
CA ARG A 379 -17.97 0.79 11.72
C ARG A 379 -18.60 -0.43 11.08
N TRP A 380 -18.32 -0.63 9.80
CA TRP A 380 -18.68 -1.86 9.09
C TRP A 380 -17.52 -2.83 9.18
N CYS A 381 -17.69 -3.89 9.97
CA CYS A 381 -16.66 -4.91 10.17
C CYS A 381 -17.01 -6.17 9.37
N ARG A 382 -16.03 -6.78 8.71
CA ARG A 382 -16.21 -8.07 8.03
C ARG A 382 -16.45 -9.17 9.06
N LYS A 383 -17.45 -10.04 8.85
CA LYS A 383 -17.62 -11.23 9.71
C LYS A 383 -16.40 -12.14 9.57
N GLY A 384 -15.81 -12.55 10.68
CA GLY A 384 -14.64 -13.44 10.74
C GLY A 384 -13.28 -12.76 10.94
N THR A 385 -13.20 -11.41 10.96
CA THR A 385 -11.96 -10.73 11.39
C THR A 385 -11.78 -10.82 12.91
N HIS A 386 -10.62 -11.32 13.33
CA HIS A 386 -10.23 -11.33 14.74
C HIS A 386 -9.73 -9.94 15.13
N PHE A 387 -10.44 -9.27 16.03
CA PHE A 387 -9.99 -8.02 16.61
C PHE A 387 -9.39 -8.31 17.99
N GLU A 388 -8.32 -7.62 18.37
CA GLU A 388 -7.71 -7.85 19.70
C GLU A 388 -8.58 -7.31 20.86
N ASP A 389 -9.52 -6.41 20.56
CA ASP A 389 -10.39 -5.74 21.55
C ASP A 389 -11.86 -6.25 21.54
N ALA A 390 -12.18 -7.29 20.75
CA ALA A 390 -13.54 -7.82 20.61
C ALA A 390 -13.93 -8.82 21.69
#